data_AF-A0A4V2RH76-F1
#
_entry.id   AF-A0A4V2RH76-F1
#
_cell.length_a   1.000
_cell.length_b   1.000
_cell.length_c   1.000
_cell.angle_alpha   90.00
_cell.angle_beta   90.00
_cell.angle_gamma   90.00
#
_symmetry.space_group_name_H-M   'P 1'
#
loop_
_entity.id
_entity.type
_entity.pdbx_description
1 polymer ?
#
loop_
_entity_poly.entity_id
_entity_poly.type
_entity_poly.pdbx_seq_one_letter_code
_entity_poly.pdbx_strand_id
1 'polypeptide(L)'
;MVRPRPRSSRGGVWGIYPEGTRSRDGRLYRGKTGTMRVALATGAPVVPVVVKGTDQVNPVGSRRWRFGHVHLIIGEPLDLTPT
;
A
#
# COMPACT_ATOMS: atom_id res chain seq x y z
N MET A 1 4.34 -2.24 11.58
CA MET A 1 3.61 -1.12 12.21
C MET A 1 4.60 0.02 12.40
N VAL A 2 4.63 0.98 11.47
CA VAL A 2 5.50 2.16 11.57
C VAL A 2 4.76 3.20 12.40
N ARG A 3 5.41 3.75 13.43
CA ARG A 3 4.84 4.77 14.34
C ARG A 3 4.64 6.09 13.59
N PRO A 4 3.48 6.75 13.69
CA PRO A 4 3.27 8.04 13.04
C PRO A 4 3.92 9.14 13.90
N ARG A 5 4.88 9.89 13.34
CA ARG A 5 5.26 11.21 13.88
C ARG A 5 4.67 12.30 12.98
N PRO A 6 4.15 13.40 13.56
CA PRO A 6 3.55 14.48 12.80
C PRO A 6 4.61 15.18 11.95
N ARG A 7 4.25 15.41 10.69
CA ARG A 7 4.88 16.23 9.65
C ARG A 7 6.40 16.38 9.77
N SER A 8 7.16 15.52 9.08
CA SER A 8 8.61 15.70 9.00
C SER A 8 8.94 16.83 8.03
N SER A 9 9.74 17.77 8.50
CA SER A 9 10.50 18.73 7.70
C SER A 9 11.60 18.06 6.83
N ARG A 10 11.50 16.75 6.57
CA ARG A 10 12.49 15.95 5.81
C ARG A 10 11.89 15.01 4.75
N GLY A 11 10.64 15.21 4.31
CA GLY A 11 10.05 14.48 3.18
C GLY A 11 10.11 12.95 3.30
N GLY A 12 9.12 12.32 3.94
CA GLY A 12 9.02 10.86 4.06
C GLY A 12 7.84 10.29 3.29
N VAL A 13 7.91 8.99 2.94
CA VAL A 13 6.85 8.26 2.23
C VAL A 13 6.35 7.10 3.07
N TRP A 14 5.03 6.84 3.06
CA TRP A 14 4.42 5.70 3.74
C TRP A 14 3.88 4.70 2.71
N GLY A 15 4.33 3.44 2.80
CA GLY A 15 3.71 2.32 2.12
C GLY A 15 2.63 1.71 3.01
N ILE A 16 1.35 1.86 2.63
CA ILE A 16 0.23 1.35 3.41
C ILE A 16 -0.58 0.36 2.57
N TYR A 17 -0.68 -0.88 3.04
CA TYR A 17 -1.62 -1.87 2.49
C TYR A 17 -2.96 -1.70 3.23
N PRO A 18 -4.01 -1.15 2.59
CA PRO A 18 -5.25 -0.81 3.28
C PRO A 18 -6.00 -2.06 3.78
N GLU A 19 -5.73 -3.22 3.20
CA GLU A 19 -6.34 -4.51 3.55
C GLU A 19 -5.81 -5.06 4.90
N GLY A 20 -4.54 -4.75 5.21
CA GLY A 20 -3.89 -5.12 6.47
C GLY A 20 -3.31 -6.53 6.52
N THR A 21 -3.61 -7.38 5.54
CA THR A 21 -3.01 -8.70 5.36
C THR A 21 -2.54 -8.90 3.91
N ARG A 22 -1.82 -10.00 3.66
CA ARG A 22 -1.47 -10.38 2.28
C ARG A 22 -2.64 -11.12 1.67
N SER A 23 -3.03 -10.71 0.47
CA SER A 23 -3.99 -11.47 -0.34
C SER A 23 -3.46 -12.88 -0.60
N ARG A 24 -4.34 -13.89 -0.46
CA ARG A 24 -3.99 -15.31 -0.65
C ARG A 24 -4.28 -15.81 -2.06
N ASP A 25 -5.16 -15.11 -2.77
CA ASP A 25 -5.70 -15.49 -4.08
C ASP A 25 -5.47 -14.40 -5.14
N GLY A 26 -4.68 -13.37 -4.82
CA GLY A 26 -4.37 -12.26 -5.72
C GLY A 26 -5.52 -11.27 -5.91
N ARG A 27 -6.63 -11.42 -5.17
CA ARG A 27 -7.74 -10.47 -5.20
C ARG A 27 -7.51 -9.29 -4.27
N LEU A 28 -8.07 -8.14 -4.65
CA LEU A 28 -8.17 -6.98 -3.76
C LEU A 28 -9.38 -7.15 -2.86
N TYR A 29 -9.14 -7.19 -1.55
CA TYR A 29 -10.21 -7.17 -0.55
C TYR A 29 -10.48 -5.75 -0.09
N ARG A 30 -11.60 -5.58 0.62
CA ARG A 30 -12.05 -4.27 1.13
C ARG A 30 -10.93 -3.61 1.95
N GLY A 31 -10.49 -2.46 1.47
CA GLY A 31 -9.55 -1.62 2.19
C GLY A 31 -10.18 -1.04 3.46
N LYS A 32 -9.40 -0.97 4.54
CA LYS A 32 -9.73 -0.23 5.75
C LYS A 32 -9.53 1.27 5.49
N THR A 33 -10.35 2.10 6.11
CA THR A 33 -10.34 3.57 5.93
C THR A 33 -9.17 4.29 6.61
N GLY A 34 -8.32 3.56 7.34
CA GLY A 34 -7.19 4.14 8.08
C GLY A 34 -6.21 4.91 7.20
N THR A 35 -5.91 4.42 5.99
CA THR A 35 -5.07 5.10 5.01
C THR A 35 -5.60 6.49 4.68
N MET A 36 -6.90 6.59 4.38
CA MET A 36 -7.52 7.86 4.00
C MET A 36 -7.59 8.83 5.18
N ARG A 37 -7.83 8.35 6.40
CA ARG A 37 -7.79 9.19 7.60
C ARG A 37 -6.43 9.84 7.82
N VAL A 38 -5.35 9.10 7.60
CA VAL A 38 -3.98 9.64 7.70
C VAL A 38 -3.74 10.68 6.61
N ALA A 39 -4.12 10.39 5.36
CA ALA A 39 -3.93 11.31 4.25
C ALA A 39 -4.65 12.64 4.48
N LEU A 40 -5.93 12.59 4.85
CA LEU A 40 -6.74 13.77 5.18
C LEU A 40 -6.15 14.57 6.35
N ALA A 41 -5.70 13.90 7.41
CA ALA A 41 -5.12 14.57 8.58
C ALA A 41 -3.76 15.22 8.31
N THR A 42 -3.01 14.74 7.32
CA THR A 42 -1.65 15.21 7.01
C THR A 42 -1.57 16.11 5.78
N GLY A 43 -2.60 16.09 4.93
CA GLY A 43 -2.59 16.70 3.60
C GLY A 43 -1.61 16.01 2.63
N ALA A 44 -1.17 14.78 2.94
CA ALA A 44 -0.25 14.05 2.08
C ALA A 44 -0.97 13.50 0.84
N PRO A 45 -0.36 13.57 -0.36
CA PRO A 45 -0.94 12.97 -1.56
C PRO A 45 -1.00 11.45 -1.43
N VAL A 46 -2.05 10.84 -1.94
CA VAL A 46 -2.22 9.37 -1.97
C VAL A 46 -2.03 8.89 -3.40
N VAL A 47 -0.99 8.09 -3.62
CA VAL A 47 -0.72 7.46 -4.91
C VAL A 47 -1.08 5.98 -4.82
N PRO A 48 -2.05 5.48 -5.61
CA PRO A 48 -2.40 4.07 -5.62
C PRO A 48 -1.28 3.27 -6.30
N VAL A 49 -0.83 2.20 -5.63
CA VAL A 49 0.19 1.29 -6.16
C VAL A 49 -0.32 -0.14 -6.08
N VAL A 50 -0.29 -0.85 -7.21
CA VAL A 50 -0.60 -2.28 -7.30
C VAL A 50 0.70 -3.05 -7.43
N VAL A 51 0.83 -4.10 -6.61
CA VAL A 51 1.94 -5.05 -6.67
C VAL A 51 1.37 -6.40 -7.10
N LYS A 52 1.79 -6.91 -8.26
CA LYS A 52 1.26 -8.15 -8.85
C LYS A 52 2.38 -9.17 -9.09
N GLY A 53 2.10 -10.45 -8.89
CA GLY A 53 3.04 -11.57 -9.11
C GLY A 53 3.86 -11.95 -7.88
N THR A 54 3.71 -11.23 -6.77
CA THR A 54 4.40 -11.56 -5.50
C THR A 54 3.94 -12.86 -4.87
N ASP A 55 2.71 -13.30 -5.17
CA ASP A 55 2.16 -14.59 -4.78
C ASP A 55 2.92 -15.78 -5.41
N GLN A 56 3.46 -15.60 -6.62
CA GLN A 56 4.26 -16.61 -7.31
C GLN A 56 5.71 -16.63 -6.82
N VAL A 57 6.25 -15.44 -6.51
CA VAL A 57 7.63 -15.23 -6.04
C VAL A 57 7.79 -15.62 -4.56
N ASN A 58 6.82 -15.27 -3.73
CA ASN A 58 6.80 -15.53 -2.29
C ASN A 58 5.39 -15.92 -1.80
N PRO A 59 4.97 -17.17 -2.03
CA PRO A 59 3.68 -17.68 -1.58
C PRO A 59 3.50 -17.55 -0.07
N VAL A 60 2.26 -17.32 0.38
CA VAL A 60 1.92 -17.22 1.80
C VAL A 60 2.30 -18.52 2.52
N GLY A 61 3.14 -18.42 3.56
CA GLY A 61 3.62 -19.58 4.33
C GLY A 61 4.93 -20.19 3.80
N SER A 62 5.39 -19.79 2.61
CA SER A 62 6.71 -20.18 2.11
C SER A 62 7.82 -19.38 2.79
N ARG A 63 8.93 -20.05 3.09
CA ARG A 63 10.22 -19.41 3.43
C ARG A 63 11.19 -19.37 2.24
N ARG A 64 10.86 -20.03 1.15
CA ARG A 64 11.69 -20.16 -0.06
C ARG A 64 11.17 -19.19 -1.11
N TRP A 65 12.05 -18.32 -1.57
CA TRP A 65 11.80 -17.40 -2.68
C TRP A 65 11.96 -18.14 -4.01
N ARG A 66 11.11 -17.82 -4.99
CA ARG A 66 11.18 -18.32 -6.35
C ARG A 66 11.53 -17.16 -7.29
N PHE A 67 12.33 -17.42 -8.32
CA PHE A 67 12.54 -16.44 -9.38
C PHE A 67 11.24 -16.26 -10.18
N GLY A 68 10.91 -15.02 -10.49
CA GLY A 68 9.70 -14.65 -11.21
C GLY A 68 9.60 -13.14 -11.36
N HIS A 69 8.61 -12.69 -12.13
CA HIS A 69 8.38 -11.27 -12.37
C HIS A 69 7.41 -10.68 -11.34
N VAL A 70 7.78 -9.51 -10.81
CA VAL A 70 6.89 -8.67 -10.02
C VAL A 70 6.59 -7.43 -10.84
N HIS A 71 5.31 -7.12 -11.00
CA HIS A 71 4.86 -5.93 -11.70
C HIS A 71 4.39 -4.89 -10.69
N LEU A 72 4.89 -3.66 -10.84
CA LEU A 72 4.44 -2.49 -10.11
C LEU A 72 3.63 -1.62 -11.07
N ILE A 73 2.39 -1.34 -10.71
CA ILE A 73 1.52 -0.41 -11.45
C ILE A 73 1.26 0.76 -10.53
N ILE A 74 1.69 1.95 -10.95
CA ILE A 74 1.56 3.19 -10.20
C ILE A 74 0.47 4.00 -10.91
N GLY A 75 -0.62 4.29 -10.20
CA GLY A 75 -1.69 5.14 -10.72
C GLY A 75 -1.48 6.60 -10.41
N GLU A 76 -2.41 7.43 -10.85
CA GLU A 76 -2.41 8.87 -10.59
C GLU A 76 -2.76 9.18 -9.13
N PRO A 77 -2.25 10.29 -8.56
CA PRO A 77 -2.64 10.74 -7.24
C PRO A 77 -4.16 10.90 -7.11
N LEU A 78 -4.72 10.41 -6.01
CA LEU A 78 -6.14 10.55 -5.74
C LEU A 78 -6.47 11.98 -5.33
N ASP A 79 -7.56 12.53 -5.89
CA ASP A 79 -8.18 13.74 -5.35
C ASP A 79 -8.95 13.39 -4.08
N LEU A 80 -8.61 14.06 -2.99
CA LEU A 80 -9.22 13.88 -1.67
C LEU A 80 -10.03 15.10 -1.25
N THR A 81 -10.27 16.05 -2.16
CA THR A 81 -11.08 17.23 -1.90
C THR A 81 -12.52 16.82 -1.63
N PRO A 82 -13.12 17.18 -0.48
CA PRO A 82 -14.54 16.92 -0.25
C PRO A 82 -15.38 17.62 -1.33
N THR A 83 -16.20 16.85 -2.03
CA THR A 83 -17.21 17.37 -2.98
C THR A 83 -18.43 17.87 -2.23
#